data_AF-A0A3D4P6A0-F1
#
_entry.id   AF-A0A3D4P6A0-F1
#
_cell.length_a   1.000
_cell.length_b   1.000
_cell.length_c   1.000
_cell.angle_alpha   90.00
_cell.angle_beta   90.00
_cell.angle_gamma   90.00
#
_symmetry.space_group_name_H-M   'P 1'
#
loop_
_entity.id
_entity.type
_entity.pdbx_description
1 polymer ?
#
loop_
_entity_poly.entity_id
_entity_poly.type
_entity_poly.pdbx_seq_one_letter_code
_entity_poly.pdbx_strand_id
1 'polypeptide(L)'
;MKKMASGDFKACIFIQSHLISISEKEIENVTPLEIRNHLDSCPGCALLMQRFARAWKSVPQQEETRPTPSFFPILIKRIEAYEEKNSGWIGILASVWRILRPAALAVIFLGGIFTGNEMGKKGNIPPGPEQSFTDRFLDSFENIPRGSVADFYINRQNSKKEDLE
;
A
#
# COMPACT_ATOMS: atom_id res chain seq x y z
N MET A 1 3.39 8.86 -43.23
CA MET A 1 3.32 8.75 -41.76
C MET A 1 2.64 10.00 -41.22
N LYS A 2 1.39 9.90 -40.75
CA LYS A 2 0.59 11.04 -40.27
C LYS A 2 1.04 11.37 -38.84
N LYS A 3 1.54 12.59 -38.61
CA LYS A 3 1.86 13.08 -37.25
C LYS A 3 0.56 13.13 -36.44
N MET A 4 0.42 12.26 -35.44
CA MET A 4 -0.69 12.31 -34.49
C MET A 4 -0.43 13.41 -33.46
N ALA A 5 -1.46 14.20 -33.16
CA ALA A 5 -1.40 15.19 -32.10
C ALA A 5 -1.23 14.48 -30.74
N SER A 6 -0.53 15.11 -29.80
CA SER A 6 -0.20 14.56 -28.47
C SER A 6 -1.41 14.02 -27.69
N GLY A 7 -2.60 14.62 -27.89
CA GLY A 7 -3.87 14.14 -27.30
C GLY A 7 -4.38 12.82 -27.88
N ASP A 8 -4.23 12.62 -29.19
CA ASP A 8 -4.70 11.40 -29.87
C ASP A 8 -3.91 10.17 -29.43
N PHE A 9 -2.62 10.35 -29.12
CA PHE A 9 -1.77 9.26 -28.66
C PHE A 9 -2.20 8.71 -27.29
N LYS A 10 -2.55 9.59 -26.34
CA LYS A 10 -3.06 9.17 -25.02
C LYS A 10 -4.40 8.45 -25.15
N ALA A 11 -5.30 8.94 -26.00
CA ALA A 11 -6.58 8.29 -26.26
C ALA A 11 -6.42 6.92 -26.92
N CYS A 12 -5.47 6.77 -27.85
CA CYS A 12 -5.12 5.47 -28.43
C CYS A 12 -4.66 4.47 -27.36
N ILE A 13 -3.72 4.87 -26.49
CA ILE A 13 -3.23 4.01 -25.40
C ILE A 13 -4.38 3.64 -24.46
N PHE A 14 -5.24 4.60 -24.14
CA PHE A 14 -6.40 4.37 -23.27
C PHE A 14 -7.32 3.29 -23.85
N ILE A 15 -7.74 3.42 -25.11
CA ILE A 15 -8.61 2.42 -25.74
C ILE A 15 -7.94 1.06 -25.81
N GLN A 16 -6.66 1.00 -26.18
CA GLN A 16 -5.93 -0.27 -26.28
C GLN A 16 -5.81 -0.99 -24.93
N SER A 17 -5.66 -0.24 -23.83
CA SER A 17 -5.55 -0.80 -22.48
C SER A 17 -6.90 -1.15 -21.84
N HIS A 18 -8.00 -0.55 -22.32
CA HIS A 18 -9.33 -0.68 -21.70
C HIS A 18 -10.38 -1.34 -22.61
N LEU A 19 -9.99 -2.15 -23.60
CA LEU A 19 -10.92 -2.79 -24.54
C LEU A 19 -12.07 -3.56 -23.86
N ILE A 20 -11.76 -4.32 -22.80
CA ILE A 20 -12.74 -5.12 -22.04
C ILE A 20 -13.70 -4.18 -21.32
N SER A 21 -13.19 -3.24 -20.52
CA SER A 21 -14.01 -2.27 -19.78
C SER A 21 -14.89 -1.42 -20.69
N ILE A 22 -14.40 -1.03 -21.89
CA ILE A 22 -15.21 -0.36 -22.91
C ILE A 22 -16.36 -1.26 -23.37
N SER A 23 -16.09 -2.55 -23.60
CA SER A 23 -17.09 -3.51 -24.08
C SER A 23 -18.16 -3.86 -23.04
N GLU A 24 -17.77 -3.89 -21.76
CA GLU A 24 -18.65 -4.19 -20.62
C GLU A 24 -19.33 -2.93 -20.07
N LYS A 25 -18.99 -1.74 -20.60
CA LYS A 25 -19.51 -0.42 -20.19
C LYS A 25 -19.15 -0.02 -18.75
N GLU A 26 -18.03 -0.50 -18.25
CA GLU A 26 -17.56 -0.27 -16.87
C GLU A 26 -16.54 0.88 -16.76
N ILE A 27 -16.73 1.99 -17.49
CA ILE A 27 -15.79 3.12 -17.46
C ILE A 27 -16.45 4.34 -16.84
N GLU A 28 -15.95 4.74 -15.67
CA GLU A 28 -16.48 5.86 -14.90
C GLU A 28 -15.96 7.22 -15.39
N ASN A 29 -14.76 7.25 -15.97
CA ASN A 29 -14.00 8.50 -16.18
C ASN A 29 -14.00 9.02 -17.63
N VAL A 30 -14.65 8.32 -18.58
CA VAL A 30 -14.67 8.69 -20.00
C VAL A 30 -16.07 8.51 -20.54
N THR A 31 -16.59 9.55 -21.22
CA THR A 31 -17.94 9.47 -21.77
C THR A 31 -17.98 8.53 -22.99
N PRO A 32 -19.10 7.81 -23.22
CA PRO A 32 -19.26 6.99 -24.42
C PRO A 32 -19.10 7.79 -25.72
N LEU A 33 -19.43 9.09 -25.68
CA LEU A 33 -19.29 10.01 -26.81
C LEU A 33 -17.82 10.26 -27.16
N GLU A 34 -16.94 10.47 -26.16
CA GLU A 34 -15.51 10.64 -26.38
C GLU A 34 -14.86 9.41 -27.02
N ILE A 35 -15.24 8.22 -26.54
CA ILE A 35 -14.77 6.95 -27.11
C ILE A 35 -15.21 6.87 -28.57
N ARG A 36 -16.48 7.17 -28.87
CA ARG A 36 -17.02 7.14 -30.23
C ARG A 36 -16.30 8.14 -31.14
N ASN A 37 -16.12 9.37 -30.69
CA ASN A 37 -15.42 10.41 -31.44
C ASN A 37 -13.98 10.00 -31.78
N HIS A 38 -13.29 9.33 -30.85
CA HIS A 38 -11.95 8.81 -31.12
C HIS A 38 -11.96 7.62 -32.10
N LEU A 39 -12.92 6.69 -31.97
CA LEU A 39 -13.03 5.57 -32.91
C LEU A 39 -13.36 6.05 -34.33
N ASP A 40 -14.17 7.10 -34.47
CA ASP A 40 -14.48 7.72 -35.77
C ASP A 40 -13.27 8.44 -36.38
N SER A 41 -12.36 8.96 -35.55
CA SER A 41 -11.16 9.68 -36.02
C SER A 41 -9.92 8.78 -36.19
N CYS A 42 -9.83 7.67 -35.46
CA CYS A 42 -8.67 6.78 -35.44
C CYS A 42 -9.01 5.39 -36.02
N PRO A 43 -8.66 5.12 -37.30
CA PRO A 43 -9.00 3.85 -37.94
C PRO A 43 -8.28 2.64 -37.32
N GLY A 44 -7.12 2.84 -36.68
CA GLY A 44 -6.39 1.78 -35.99
C GLY A 44 -7.15 1.27 -34.75
N CYS A 45 -7.62 2.19 -33.91
CA CYS A 45 -8.45 1.87 -32.74
C CYS A 45 -9.80 1.29 -33.15
N ALA A 46 -10.42 1.81 -34.22
CA ALA A 46 -11.67 1.26 -34.77
C ALA A 46 -11.52 -0.20 -35.21
N LEU A 47 -10.47 -0.51 -35.98
CA LEU A 47 -10.20 -1.87 -36.44
C LEU A 47 -9.91 -2.82 -35.27
N LEU A 48 -9.14 -2.36 -34.28
CA LEU A 48 -8.84 -3.13 -33.08
C LEU A 48 -10.12 -3.47 -32.31
N MET A 49 -10.98 -2.48 -32.07
CA MET A 49 -12.23 -2.67 -31.35
C MET A 49 -13.18 -3.61 -32.11
N GLN A 50 -13.23 -3.50 -33.44
CA GLN A 50 -14.02 -4.40 -34.28
C GLN A 50 -13.52 -5.86 -34.19
N ARG A 51 -12.20 -6.07 -34.24
CA ARG A 51 -11.59 -7.40 -34.10
C ARG A 51 -11.86 -7.98 -32.72
N PHE A 52 -11.68 -7.18 -31.68
CA PHE A 52 -12.00 -7.56 -30.30
C PHE A 52 -13.46 -7.96 -30.16
N ALA A 53 -14.40 -7.12 -30.62
CA ALA A 53 -15.83 -7.41 -30.55
C ALA A 53 -16.22 -8.69 -31.29
N ARG A 54 -15.56 -9.02 -32.41
CA ARG A 54 -15.77 -10.28 -33.12
C ARG A 54 -15.25 -11.47 -32.31
N ALA A 55 -14.05 -11.38 -31.74
CA ALA A 55 -13.47 -12.43 -30.91
C ALA A 55 -14.32 -12.66 -29.65
N TRP A 56 -14.76 -11.59 -28.99
CA TRP A 56 -15.59 -11.64 -27.79
C TRP A 56 -16.93 -12.34 -28.05
N LYS A 57 -17.59 -12.02 -29.17
CA LYS A 57 -18.84 -12.69 -29.57
C LYS A 57 -18.66 -14.12 -30.06
N SER A 58 -17.45 -14.50 -30.45
CA SER A 58 -17.15 -15.86 -30.93
C SER A 58 -16.90 -16.86 -29.80
N VAL A 59 -16.79 -16.38 -28.55
CA VAL A 59 -16.76 -17.26 -27.39
C VAL A 59 -18.11 -17.97 -27.34
N PRO A 60 -18.15 -19.31 -27.51
CA PRO A 60 -19.40 -20.04 -27.41
C PRO A 60 -19.97 -19.75 -26.03
N GLN A 61 -21.24 -19.33 -25.99
CA GLN A 61 -21.98 -19.22 -24.75
C GLN A 61 -21.87 -20.59 -24.09
N GLN A 62 -21.11 -20.68 -22.99
CA GLN A 62 -20.98 -21.95 -22.28
C GLN A 62 -22.40 -22.39 -21.99
N GLU A 63 -22.75 -23.60 -22.44
CA GLU A 63 -23.98 -24.25 -22.00
C GLU A 63 -23.99 -24.13 -20.49
N GLU A 64 -25.10 -23.60 -19.95
CA GLU A 64 -25.27 -23.49 -18.50
C GLU A 64 -24.94 -24.85 -17.91
N THR A 65 -23.76 -24.94 -17.28
CA THR A 65 -23.31 -26.16 -16.64
C THR A 65 -24.23 -26.38 -15.46
N ARG A 66 -25.31 -27.11 -15.68
CA ARG A 66 -26.23 -27.46 -14.62
C ARG A 66 -25.47 -28.34 -13.64
N PRO A 67 -25.41 -27.95 -12.35
CA PRO A 67 -24.79 -28.80 -11.36
C PRO A 67 -25.51 -30.16 -11.36
N THR A 68 -24.77 -31.23 -11.10
CA THR A 68 -25.39 -32.54 -10.94
C THR A 68 -26.43 -32.49 -9.81
N PRO A 69 -27.52 -33.26 -9.86
CA PRO A 69 -28.53 -33.28 -8.79
C PRO A 69 -27.94 -33.58 -7.39
N SER A 70 -26.79 -34.25 -7.35
CA SER A 70 -26.04 -34.59 -6.13
C SER A 70 -25.10 -33.48 -5.63
N PHE A 71 -24.82 -32.44 -6.42
CA PHE A 71 -23.87 -31.40 -6.08
C PHE A 71 -24.23 -30.68 -4.77
N PHE A 72 -25.45 -30.15 -4.69
CA PHE A 72 -25.92 -29.43 -3.50
C PHE A 72 -25.98 -30.31 -2.26
N PRO A 73 -26.55 -31.54 -2.31
CA PRO A 73 -26.49 -32.46 -1.16
C PRO A 73 -25.07 -32.76 -0.67
N ILE A 74 -24.10 -32.94 -1.58
CA ILE A 74 -22.70 -33.18 -1.22
C ILE A 74 -22.06 -31.92 -0.63
N LEU A 75 -22.35 -30.75 -1.20
CA LEU A 75 -21.84 -29.47 -0.73
C LEU A 75 -22.33 -29.17 0.70
N ILE A 76 -23.62 -29.32 0.95
CA ILE A 76 -24.22 -29.11 2.28
C ILE A 76 -23.60 -30.05 3.30
N LYS A 77 -23.50 -31.35 3.00
CA LYS A 77 -22.83 -32.32 3.89
C LYS A 77 -21.38 -31.94 4.21
N ARG A 78 -20.65 -31.39 3.23
CA ARG A 78 -19.27 -30.94 3.44
C ARG A 78 -19.21 -29.70 4.33
N ILE A 79 -20.15 -28.76 4.18
CA ILE A 79 -20.26 -27.58 5.04
C ILE A 79 -20.59 -28.01 6.47
N GLU A 80 -21.61 -28.85 6.65
CA GLU A 80 -22.03 -29.37 7.96
C GLU A 80 -20.89 -30.12 8.66
N ALA A 81 -20.17 -31.00 7.95
CA ALA A 81 -19.03 -31.73 8.53
C ALA A 81 -17.87 -30.81 8.93
N TYR A 82 -17.66 -29.72 8.18
CA TYR A 82 -16.66 -28.71 8.52
C TYR A 82 -17.08 -27.89 9.75
N GLU A 83 -18.35 -27.51 9.81
CA GLU A 83 -18.92 -26.78 10.93
C GLU A 83 -18.97 -27.65 12.19
N GLU A 84 -19.37 -28.91 12.12
CA GLU A 84 -19.39 -29.85 13.25
C GLU A 84 -17.97 -30.08 13.82
N LYS A 85 -16.98 -30.23 12.94
CA LYS A 85 -15.57 -30.32 13.34
C LYS A 85 -15.08 -29.05 14.04
N ASN A 86 -15.65 -27.90 13.70
CA ASN A 86 -15.21 -26.58 14.14
C ASN A 86 -16.14 -25.92 15.17
N SER A 87 -17.28 -26.54 15.52
CA SER A 87 -18.30 -26.02 16.45
C SER A 87 -18.12 -26.49 17.89
N GLY A 88 -17.09 -27.29 18.16
CA GLY A 88 -16.66 -27.58 19.53
C GLY A 88 -16.22 -26.31 20.28
N TRP A 89 -16.01 -26.45 21.60
CA TRP A 89 -15.54 -25.37 22.50
C TRP A 89 -14.36 -24.56 21.92
N ILE A 90 -13.51 -25.19 21.11
CA ILE A 90 -12.36 -24.59 20.42
C ILE A 90 -12.76 -23.51 19.41
N GLY A 91 -13.86 -23.67 18.66
CA GLY A 91 -14.33 -22.68 17.69
C GLY A 91 -14.95 -21.44 18.33
N ILE A 92 -15.64 -21.64 19.46
CA ILE A 92 -16.17 -20.55 20.28
C ILE A 92 -15.01 -19.79 20.94
N LEU A 93 -14.04 -20.50 21.52
CA LEU A 93 -12.86 -19.88 22.13
C LEU A 93 -12.03 -19.09 21.11
N ALA A 94 -11.87 -19.62 19.89
CA ALA A 94 -11.16 -18.94 18.81
C ALA A 94 -11.87 -17.65 18.37
N SER A 95 -13.21 -17.66 18.29
CA SER A 95 -14.00 -16.47 17.98
C SER A 95 -13.92 -15.42 19.09
N VAL A 96 -14.05 -15.84 20.36
CA VAL A 96 -13.91 -14.96 21.53
C VAL A 96 -12.51 -14.36 21.61
N TRP A 97 -11.47 -15.16 21.37
CA TRP A 97 -10.07 -14.69 21.36
C TRP A 97 -9.81 -13.67 20.25
N ARG A 98 -10.46 -13.81 19.08
CA ARG A 98 -10.37 -12.86 17.97
C ARG A 98 -10.95 -11.49 18.34
N ILE A 99 -12.01 -11.47 19.13
CA ILE A 99 -12.67 -10.25 19.62
C ILE A 99 -11.91 -9.64 20.80
N LEU A 100 -11.35 -10.47 21.69
CA LEU A 100 -10.59 -10.01 22.86
C LEU A 100 -9.18 -9.50 22.52
N ARG A 101 -8.61 -9.87 21.36
CA ARG A 101 -7.25 -9.49 20.97
C ARG A 101 -6.96 -7.98 21.03
N PRO A 102 -7.81 -7.07 20.49
CA PRO A 102 -7.58 -5.63 20.63
C PRO A 102 -7.67 -5.15 22.09
N ALA A 103 -8.58 -5.71 22.89
CA ALA A 103 -8.70 -5.37 24.30
C ALA A 103 -7.47 -5.83 25.12
N ALA A 104 -6.97 -7.04 24.85
CA ALA A 104 -5.77 -7.57 25.48
C ALA A 104 -4.54 -6.71 25.14
N LEU A 105 -4.39 -6.25 23.89
CA LEU A 105 -3.32 -5.33 23.51
C LEU A 105 -3.42 -3.99 24.24
N ALA A 106 -4.62 -3.43 24.39
CA ALA A 106 -4.84 -2.20 25.14
C ALA A 106 -4.47 -2.37 26.63
N VAL A 107 -4.83 -3.51 27.24
CA VAL A 107 -4.46 -3.82 28.63
C VAL A 107 -2.95 -3.97 28.80
N ILE A 108 -2.28 -4.67 27.87
CA ILE A 108 -0.81 -4.80 27.89
C ILE A 108 -0.16 -3.42 27.76
N PHE A 109 -0.66 -2.57 26.87
CA PHE A 109 -0.12 -1.23 26.65
C PHE A 109 -0.29 -0.33 27.87
N LEU A 110 -1.49 -0.30 28.45
CA LEU A 110 -1.79 0.44 29.67
C LEU A 110 -0.98 -0.10 30.86
N GLY A 111 -0.82 -1.42 30.96
CA GLY A 111 0.03 -2.06 31.94
C GLY A 111 1.48 -1.61 31.81
N GLY A 112 2.04 -1.63 30.59
CA GLY A 112 3.39 -1.15 30.32
C GLY A 112 3.61 0.31 30.69
N ILE A 113 2.64 1.19 30.38
CA ILE A 113 2.69 2.60 30.79
C ILE A 113 2.70 2.73 32.32
N PHE A 114 1.83 1.99 33.01
CA PHE A 114 1.72 2.08 34.46
C PHE A 114 2.98 1.55 35.17
N THR A 115 3.48 0.38 34.74
CA THR A 115 4.72 -0.21 35.26
C THR A 115 5.93 0.68 34.96
N GLY A 116 6.01 1.25 33.74
CA GLY A 116 7.07 2.19 33.38
C GLY A 116 7.04 3.47 34.21
N ASN A 117 5.84 4.02 34.47
CA ASN A 117 5.67 5.22 35.30
C ASN A 117 6.07 4.95 36.76
N GLU A 118 5.74 3.78 37.30
CA GLU A 118 6.10 3.44 38.68
C GLU A 118 7.61 3.19 38.83
N MET A 119 8.25 2.54 37.84
CA MET A 119 9.71 2.39 37.79
C MET A 119 10.44 3.73 37.61
N GLY A 120 9.89 4.64 36.79
CA GLY A 120 10.45 5.99 36.60
C GLY A 120 10.37 6.88 37.83
N LYS A 121 9.43 6.62 38.75
CA LYS A 121 9.27 7.40 39.99
C LYS A 121 10.13 6.90 41.17
N LYS A 122 10.63 5.65 41.12
CA LYS A 122 11.31 5.00 42.25
C LYS A 122 12.83 4.83 42.09
N GLY A 123 13.47 5.46 41.11
CA GLY A 123 14.91 5.32 40.94
C GLY A 123 15.62 6.62 40.57
N ASN A 124 16.50 7.07 41.46
CA ASN A 124 17.80 7.61 41.07
C ASN A 124 18.56 6.54 40.28
N ILE A 125 18.12 6.27 39.06
CA ILE A 125 18.82 5.39 38.13
C ILE A 125 19.99 6.23 37.63
N PRO A 126 21.25 5.86 37.89
CA PRO A 126 22.38 6.56 37.30
C PRO A 126 22.17 6.58 35.79
N PRO A 127 22.41 7.72 35.14
CA PRO A 127 22.08 7.91 33.73
C PRO A 127 22.72 6.78 32.92
N GLY A 128 21.88 6.10 32.12
CA GLY A 128 22.34 4.99 31.28
C GLY A 128 23.51 5.42 30.38
N PRO A 129 24.33 4.48 29.89
CA PRO A 129 25.57 4.78 29.16
C PRO A 129 25.40 5.76 27.99
N GLU A 130 24.19 5.87 27.43
CA GLU A 130 23.86 6.85 26.39
C GLU A 130 23.94 8.31 26.84
N GLN A 131 23.52 8.65 28.06
CA GLN A 131 23.62 10.03 28.56
C GLN A 131 25.09 10.43 28.81
N SER A 132 25.92 9.48 29.29
CA SER A 132 27.37 9.68 29.41
C SER A 132 28.08 9.78 28.05
N PHE A 133 27.53 9.14 27.01
CA PHE A 133 28.03 9.25 25.65
C PHE A 133 27.68 10.61 25.05
N THR A 134 26.43 11.07 25.17
CA THR A 134 26.05 12.41 24.70
C THR A 134 26.83 13.51 25.39
N ASP A 135 27.06 13.41 26.71
CA ASP A 135 27.83 14.43 27.43
C ASP A 135 29.30 14.45 26.99
N ARG A 136 29.94 13.29 26.78
CA ARG A 136 31.29 13.21 26.20
C ARG A 136 31.35 13.64 24.74
N PHE A 137 30.32 13.34 23.96
CA PHE A 137 30.26 13.69 22.54
C PHE A 137 30.12 15.20 22.38
N LEU A 138 29.31 15.85 23.22
CA LEU A 138 29.14 17.30 23.26
C LEU A 138 30.41 18.02 23.74
N ASP A 139 31.07 17.54 24.80
CA ASP A 139 32.36 18.09 25.28
C ASP A 139 33.47 18.01 24.20
N SER A 140 33.43 16.97 23.37
CA SER A 140 34.36 16.80 22.25
C SER A 140 34.15 17.82 21.10
N PHE A 141 32.99 18.48 21.02
CA PHE A 141 32.77 19.59 20.07
C PHE A 141 33.07 20.96 20.67
N GLU A 142 33.07 21.09 22.00
CA GLU A 142 33.43 22.33 22.69
C GLU A 142 34.94 22.57 22.66
N ASN A 143 35.74 21.50 22.74
CA ASN A 143 37.20 21.56 22.70
C ASN A 143 37.76 21.05 21.35
N ILE A 144 37.60 21.84 20.29
CA ILE A 144 38.19 21.52 18.97
C ILE A 144 39.71 21.74 19.04
N PRO A 145 40.55 20.71 18.84
CA PRO A 145 41.99 20.89 18.85
C PRO A 145 42.46 21.77 17.68
N ARG A 146 43.33 22.74 17.98
CA ARG A 146 43.92 23.66 17.00
C ARG A 146 44.65 22.88 15.92
N GLY A 147 44.37 23.18 14.66
CA GLY A 147 44.94 22.48 13.50
C GLY A 147 44.17 21.23 13.06
N SER A 148 43.04 20.90 13.69
CA SER A 148 42.14 19.85 13.19
C SER A 148 41.37 20.29 11.95
N VAL A 149 40.83 19.34 11.19
CA VAL A 149 40.02 19.62 10.01
C VAL A 149 38.79 20.47 10.37
N ALA A 150 38.20 20.24 11.54
CA ALA A 150 37.07 21.04 12.03
C ALA A 150 37.45 22.50 12.32
N ASP A 151 38.64 22.74 12.91
CA ASP A 151 39.18 24.09 13.13
C ASP A 151 39.35 24.85 11.81
N PHE A 152 39.84 24.19 10.76
CA PHE A 152 39.96 24.79 9.42
C PHE A 152 38.61 25.24 8.85
N TYR A 153 37.54 24.45 9.00
CA TYR A 153 36.23 24.82 8.47
C TYR A 153 35.59 25.99 9.22
N ILE A 154 35.72 26.04 10.55
CA ILE A 154 35.13 27.10 11.37
C ILE A 154 35.91 28.41 11.20
N ASN A 155 37.24 28.39 11.27
CA ASN A 155 38.04 29.62 11.15
C ASN A 155 38.08 30.19 9.72
N ARG A 156 37.87 29.37 8.69
CA ARG A 156 37.79 29.85 7.30
C ARG A 156 36.58 30.74 7.04
N GLN A 157 35.48 30.57 7.77
CA GLN A 157 34.33 31.47 7.67
C GLN A 157 34.59 32.84 8.32
N ASN A 158 35.43 32.91 9.35
CA ASN A 158 35.76 34.18 10.01
C ASN A 158 36.79 35.00 9.23
N SER A 159 37.78 34.37 8.58
CA SER A 159 38.75 35.06 7.71
C SER A 159 38.11 35.76 6.51
N LYS A 160 36.95 35.30 6.04
CA LYS A 160 36.24 35.94 4.91
C LYS A 160 35.50 37.24 5.30
N LYS A 161 35.40 37.56 6.60
CA LYS A 161 34.78 38.80 7.09
C LYS A 161 35.77 39.94 7.31
N GLU A 162 37.07 39.66 7.41
CA GLU A 162 38.09 40.70 7.66
C GLU A 162 38.64 41.34 6.37
N ASP A 163 38.41 40.75 5.20
CA ASP A 163 38.85 41.30 3.90
C ASP A 163 37.79 42.18 3.20
N LEU A 164 36.79 42.67 3.94
CA LEU A 164 35.70 43.52 3.43
C LEU A 164 35.49 44.83 4.21
N GLU A 165 36.47 45.23 5.03
CA GLU A 165 36.59 46.61 5.58
C GLU A 165 37.72 47.39 4.90
#